data_AF-W4GFR7-F1
#
_entry.id   AF-W4GFR7-F1
#
_cell.length_a   1.000
_cell.length_b   1.000
_cell.length_c   1.000
_cell.angle_alpha   90.00
_cell.angle_beta   90.00
_cell.angle_gamma   90.00
#
_symmetry.space_group_name_H-M   'P 1'
#
loop_
_entity.id
_entity.type
_entity.pdbx_description
1 polymer ?
#
loop_
_entity_poly.entity_id
_entity_poly.type
_entity_poly.pdbx_seq_one_letter_code
_entity_poly.pdbx_strand_id
1 'polypeptide(L)'
;MKVAAPLQPPPSPEIAANAKWHNRLGSLLSASKKYADAIAHFEQALVHAPRYAAAHFNLGSALVFDKGASMSHHIQRAVDHFRQAVDIQPHFPDAHVNLAAQLYAQGHFADALRHATTAISQDPDNIHAYYNLNTIYRALGQQDVAVELCWKRILSALLQPTTSRLVLSRPHDQQPEVVTHVHITVVCVKWGVKYGADYVNKLYRGVARHLKSVPFTFCCLTDDPAGIAQEINVRQLELGWVGWWNKAQVFSPSFGWRGRMLYFDLDTVFVGSLDDLAMYAGWFGTLETDAMENERRVGGINSSVMTWHADKATEAMYMFLHTNFAIVATCIYKFDHWLEMVLQRHDILQVQYPGQIVEYAHECQVQVPQNARLVCFPLEPKPHNATAPWVQQEWS
;
A
#
# COMPACT_ATOMS: atom_id res chain seq x y z
N MET A 1 -32.51 -31.48 -8.40
CA MET A 1 -31.62 -32.34 -7.57
C MET A 1 -30.41 -32.72 -8.41
N LYS A 2 -29.24 -32.13 -8.16
CA LYS A 2 -27.97 -32.68 -8.70
C LYS A 2 -27.60 -33.88 -7.83
N VAL A 3 -27.58 -35.06 -8.43
CA VAL A 3 -27.18 -36.32 -7.78
C VAL A 3 -25.69 -36.20 -7.46
N ALA A 4 -25.33 -36.28 -6.18
CA ALA A 4 -23.94 -36.32 -5.76
C ALA A 4 -23.28 -37.59 -6.33
N ALA A 5 -22.16 -37.43 -7.04
CA ALA A 5 -21.38 -38.57 -7.52
C ALA A 5 -20.94 -39.43 -6.33
N PRO A 6 -20.94 -40.77 -6.46
CA PRO A 6 -20.55 -41.66 -5.38
C PRO A 6 -19.12 -41.35 -4.90
N LEU A 7 -18.93 -41.30 -3.58
CA LEU A 7 -17.63 -41.17 -2.95
C LEU A 7 -16.73 -42.31 -3.43
N GLN A 8 -15.70 -42.00 -4.21
CA GLN A 8 -14.69 -42.98 -4.61
C GLN A 8 -14.04 -43.60 -3.36
N PRO A 9 -13.74 -44.91 -3.38
CA PRO A 9 -13.08 -45.58 -2.26
C PRO A 9 -11.70 -44.95 -2.00
N PRO A 10 -11.21 -44.95 -0.74
CA PRO A 10 -9.92 -44.38 -0.41
C PRO A 10 -8.80 -45.07 -1.21
N PRO A 11 -7.82 -44.31 -1.72
CA PRO A 11 -6.73 -44.88 -2.52
C PRO A 11 -5.90 -45.87 -1.69
N SER A 12 -5.25 -46.82 -2.36
CA SER A 12 -4.35 -47.78 -1.70
C SER A 12 -3.19 -47.05 -0.98
N PRO A 13 -2.60 -47.66 0.07
CA PRO A 13 -1.52 -47.02 0.84
C PRO A 13 -0.33 -46.57 -0.01
N GLU A 14 0.02 -47.32 -1.05
CA GLU A 14 1.11 -47.02 -1.97
C GLU A 14 0.81 -45.81 -2.86
N ILE A 15 -0.40 -45.72 -3.41
CA ILE A 15 -0.86 -44.56 -4.19
C ILE A 15 -0.89 -43.30 -3.30
N ALA A 16 -1.37 -43.43 -2.06
CA ALA A 16 -1.38 -42.34 -1.09
C ALA A 16 0.03 -41.89 -0.69
N ALA A 17 1.01 -42.80 -0.62
CA ALA A 17 2.40 -42.47 -0.32
C ALA A 17 3.05 -41.68 -1.48
N ASN A 18 2.82 -42.10 -2.73
CA ASN A 18 3.34 -41.40 -3.91
C ASN A 18 2.77 -39.98 -4.03
N ALA A 19 1.46 -39.80 -3.82
CA ALA A 19 0.84 -38.48 -3.81
C ALA A 19 1.45 -37.54 -2.74
N LYS A 20 1.66 -38.05 -1.53
CA LYS A 20 2.27 -37.28 -0.42
C LYS A 20 3.72 -36.89 -0.73
N TRP A 21 4.50 -37.80 -1.31
CA TRP A 21 5.88 -37.54 -1.69
C TRP A 21 5.97 -36.42 -2.73
N HIS A 22 5.20 -36.54 -3.81
CA HIS A 22 5.14 -35.53 -4.87
C HIS A 22 4.71 -34.17 -4.34
N ASN A 23 3.67 -34.12 -3.50
CA ASN A 23 3.24 -32.87 -2.87
C ASN A 23 4.35 -32.25 -2.00
N ARG A 24 5.07 -33.05 -1.21
CA ARG A 24 6.14 -32.53 -0.35
C ARG A 24 7.32 -32.00 -1.16
N LEU A 25 7.71 -32.70 -2.22
CA LEU A 25 8.78 -32.24 -3.11
C LEU A 25 8.37 -30.93 -3.82
N GLY A 26 7.12 -30.85 -4.32
CA GLY A 26 6.58 -29.63 -4.89
C GLY A 26 6.67 -28.45 -3.91
N SER A 27 6.30 -28.64 -2.65
CA SER A 27 6.41 -27.58 -1.62
C SER A 27 7.85 -27.09 -1.41
N LEU A 28 8.84 -27.99 -1.40
CA LEU A 28 10.26 -27.63 -1.29
C LEU A 28 10.76 -26.84 -2.51
N LEU A 29 10.28 -27.19 -3.70
CA LEU A 29 10.59 -26.48 -4.94
C LEU A 29 9.96 -25.09 -4.97
N SER A 30 8.70 -24.94 -4.53
CA SER A 30 8.04 -23.64 -4.36
C SER A 30 8.79 -22.75 -3.36
N ALA A 31 9.27 -23.29 -2.24
CA ALA A 31 10.10 -22.56 -1.28
C ALA A 31 11.42 -22.08 -1.90
N SER A 32 11.93 -22.81 -2.91
CA SER A 32 13.11 -22.45 -3.70
C SER A 32 12.79 -21.59 -4.92
N LYS A 33 11.55 -21.08 -5.04
CA LYS A 33 11.03 -20.28 -6.18
C LYS A 33 11.08 -20.99 -7.55
N LYS A 34 11.19 -22.32 -7.56
CA LYS A 34 11.15 -23.15 -8.77
C LYS A 34 9.71 -23.55 -9.08
N TYR A 35 8.90 -22.57 -9.48
CA TYR A 35 7.44 -22.75 -9.58
C TYR A 35 7.02 -23.73 -10.68
N ALA A 36 7.68 -23.72 -11.84
CA ALA A 36 7.40 -24.67 -12.93
C ALA A 36 7.61 -26.14 -12.50
N ASP A 37 8.72 -26.45 -11.85
CA ASP A 37 9.00 -27.81 -11.34
C ASP A 37 8.01 -28.20 -10.22
N ALA A 38 7.67 -27.24 -9.35
CA ALA A 38 6.70 -27.47 -8.29
C ALA A 38 5.31 -27.82 -8.86
N ILE A 39 4.85 -27.08 -9.88
CA ILE A 39 3.59 -27.33 -10.60
C ILE A 39 3.57 -28.77 -11.12
N ALA A 40 4.62 -29.20 -11.82
CA ALA A 40 4.71 -30.56 -12.37
C ALA A 40 4.56 -31.63 -11.27
N HIS A 41 5.20 -31.45 -10.12
CA HIS A 41 5.07 -32.39 -9.01
C HIS A 41 3.70 -32.36 -8.33
N PHE A 42 3.06 -31.20 -8.17
CA PHE A 42 1.70 -31.17 -7.65
C PHE A 42 0.70 -31.82 -8.61
N GLU A 43 0.88 -31.66 -9.93
CA GLU A 43 0.09 -32.38 -10.94
C GLU A 43 0.26 -33.89 -10.81
N GLN A 44 1.49 -34.40 -10.64
CA GLN A 44 1.72 -35.82 -10.35
C GLN A 44 1.05 -36.29 -9.05
N ALA A 45 1.06 -35.46 -8.00
CA ALA A 45 0.35 -35.78 -6.76
C ALA A 45 -1.15 -35.97 -7.00
N LEU A 46 -1.75 -35.15 -7.88
CA LEU A 46 -3.16 -35.23 -8.24
C LEU A 46 -3.49 -36.35 -9.22
N VAL A 47 -2.54 -36.80 -10.05
CA VAL A 47 -2.68 -38.04 -10.85
C VAL A 47 -2.85 -39.24 -9.93
N HIS A 48 -2.07 -39.33 -8.85
CA HIS A 48 -2.18 -40.40 -7.88
C HIS A 48 -3.40 -40.25 -6.95
N ALA A 49 -3.68 -39.04 -6.48
CA ALA A 49 -4.78 -38.76 -5.58
C ALA A 49 -5.57 -37.51 -6.02
N PRO A 50 -6.56 -37.67 -6.91
CA PRO A 50 -7.34 -36.54 -7.45
C PRO A 50 -8.13 -35.77 -6.38
N ARG A 51 -8.40 -36.38 -5.22
CA ARG A 51 -9.11 -35.74 -4.10
C ARG A 51 -8.16 -35.27 -2.99
N TYR A 52 -6.93 -34.89 -3.32
CA TYR A 52 -5.96 -34.42 -2.35
C TYR A 52 -6.01 -32.88 -2.20
N ALA A 53 -6.78 -32.39 -1.24
CA ALA A 53 -7.01 -30.96 -1.02
C ALA A 53 -5.72 -30.13 -0.91
N ALA A 54 -4.71 -30.62 -0.16
CA ALA A 54 -3.44 -29.92 0.00
C ALA A 54 -2.67 -29.80 -1.32
N ALA A 55 -2.70 -30.82 -2.19
CA ALA A 55 -2.05 -30.75 -3.50
C ALA A 55 -2.76 -29.76 -4.44
N HIS A 56 -4.09 -29.70 -4.40
CA HIS A 56 -4.85 -28.67 -5.11
C HIS A 56 -4.51 -27.26 -4.62
N PHE A 57 -4.51 -27.03 -3.31
CA PHE A 57 -4.14 -25.74 -2.71
C PHE A 57 -2.71 -25.33 -3.09
N ASN A 58 -1.75 -26.25 -2.99
CA ASN A 58 -0.36 -25.99 -3.30
C ASN A 58 -0.13 -25.73 -4.80
N LEU A 59 -0.81 -26.48 -5.67
CA LEU A 59 -0.79 -26.26 -7.12
C LEU A 59 -1.34 -24.87 -7.48
N GLY A 60 -2.51 -24.52 -6.93
CA GLY A 60 -3.08 -23.19 -7.12
C GLY A 60 -2.14 -22.07 -6.67
N SER A 61 -1.49 -22.24 -5.51
CA SER A 61 -0.51 -21.29 -5.00
C SER A 61 0.71 -21.16 -5.92
N ALA A 62 1.26 -22.27 -6.40
CA ALA A 62 2.41 -22.25 -7.31
C ALA A 62 2.08 -21.59 -8.66
N LEU A 63 0.86 -21.81 -9.19
CA LEU A 63 0.39 -21.18 -10.42
C LEU A 63 0.31 -19.66 -10.31
N VAL A 64 -0.09 -19.12 -9.16
CA VAL A 64 -0.14 -17.65 -8.92
C VAL A 64 1.25 -17.01 -8.97
N PHE A 65 2.28 -17.72 -8.52
CA PHE A 65 3.65 -17.19 -8.48
C PHE A 65 4.45 -17.45 -9.76
N ASP A 66 3.97 -18.31 -10.65
CA ASP A 66 4.63 -18.60 -11.91
C ASP A 66 4.47 -17.43 -12.88
N LYS A 67 5.56 -16.72 -13.16
CA LYS A 67 5.59 -15.54 -14.05
C LYS A 67 5.71 -15.91 -15.54
N GLY A 68 5.24 -17.09 -15.92
CA GLY A 68 5.23 -17.58 -17.30
C GLY A 68 4.38 -16.71 -18.24
N ALA A 69 4.46 -17.00 -19.54
CA ALA A 69 3.87 -16.18 -20.61
C ALA A 69 2.33 -16.04 -20.59
N SER A 70 1.60 -16.70 -19.69
CA SER A 70 0.12 -16.75 -19.69
C SER A 70 -0.49 -16.49 -18.30
N MET A 71 -0.17 -15.33 -17.72
CA MET A 71 -0.64 -14.96 -16.38
C MET A 71 -2.16 -15.11 -16.17
N SER A 72 -2.98 -14.72 -17.15
CA SER A 72 -4.45 -14.85 -17.07
C SER A 72 -4.92 -16.31 -17.00
N HIS A 73 -4.32 -17.19 -17.78
CA HIS A 73 -4.61 -18.62 -17.75
C HIS A 73 -4.19 -19.26 -16.42
N HIS A 74 -3.02 -18.88 -15.90
CA HIS A 74 -2.53 -19.36 -14.61
C HIS A 74 -3.43 -18.94 -13.44
N ILE A 75 -3.93 -17.69 -13.45
CA ILE A 75 -4.90 -17.20 -12.46
C ILE A 75 -6.19 -18.04 -12.51
N GLN A 76 -6.72 -18.32 -13.71
CA GLN A 76 -7.94 -19.12 -13.84
C GLN A 76 -7.74 -20.55 -13.31
N ARG A 77 -6.63 -21.21 -13.67
CA ARG A 77 -6.30 -22.54 -13.15
C ARG A 77 -6.13 -22.53 -11.63
N ALA A 78 -5.53 -21.48 -11.07
CA ALA A 78 -5.38 -21.34 -9.63
C ALA A 78 -6.75 -21.28 -8.93
N VAL A 79 -7.68 -20.48 -9.45
CA VAL A 79 -9.07 -20.40 -8.95
C VAL A 79 -9.73 -21.77 -8.95
N ASP A 80 -9.60 -22.54 -10.05
CA ASP A 80 -10.21 -23.85 -10.17
C ASP A 80 -9.63 -24.85 -9.15
N HIS A 81 -8.32 -24.83 -8.94
CA HIS A 81 -7.69 -25.69 -7.94
C HIS A 81 -8.01 -25.25 -6.50
N PHE A 82 -8.09 -23.96 -6.19
CA PHE A 82 -8.56 -23.52 -4.87
C PHE A 82 -10.01 -23.92 -4.62
N ARG A 83 -10.89 -23.84 -5.63
CA ARG A 83 -12.26 -24.36 -5.56
C ARG A 83 -12.29 -25.86 -5.25
N GLN A 84 -11.49 -26.67 -5.96
CA GLN A 84 -11.38 -28.10 -5.63
C GLN A 84 -10.88 -28.34 -4.20
N ALA A 85 -9.91 -27.56 -3.72
CA ALA A 85 -9.40 -27.70 -2.36
C ALA A 85 -10.50 -27.45 -1.31
N VAL A 86 -11.31 -26.40 -1.46
CA VAL A 86 -12.41 -26.09 -0.53
C VAL A 86 -13.63 -27.01 -0.72
N ASP A 87 -13.87 -27.54 -1.92
CA ASP A 87 -14.92 -28.53 -2.16
C ASP A 87 -14.58 -29.88 -1.50
N ILE A 88 -13.31 -30.28 -1.53
CA ILE A 88 -12.82 -31.51 -0.90
C ILE A 88 -12.73 -31.35 0.62
N GLN A 89 -12.22 -30.21 1.09
CA GLN A 89 -12.05 -29.88 2.50
C GLN A 89 -12.68 -28.51 2.79
N PRO A 90 -13.97 -28.46 3.19
CA PRO A 90 -14.67 -27.20 3.43
C PRO A 90 -14.08 -26.34 4.55
N HIS A 91 -13.42 -26.95 5.54
CA HIS A 91 -12.71 -26.23 6.61
C HIS A 91 -11.23 -26.09 6.24
N PHE A 92 -10.91 -25.07 5.44
CA PHE A 92 -9.57 -24.78 4.94
C PHE A 92 -9.38 -23.26 4.75
N PRO A 93 -9.14 -22.51 5.84
CA PRO A 93 -9.10 -21.05 5.84
C PRO A 93 -8.15 -20.47 4.78
N ASP A 94 -6.93 -21.00 4.67
CA ASP A 94 -5.92 -20.51 3.71
C ASP A 94 -6.35 -20.69 2.25
N ALA A 95 -7.06 -21.78 1.93
CA ALA A 95 -7.60 -21.99 0.59
C ALA A 95 -8.73 -20.99 0.29
N HIS A 96 -9.58 -20.68 1.28
CA HIS A 96 -10.58 -19.61 1.17
C HIS A 96 -9.95 -18.22 0.99
N VAL A 97 -8.88 -17.90 1.73
CA VAL A 97 -8.11 -16.65 1.59
C VAL A 97 -7.56 -16.51 0.17
N ASN A 98 -6.86 -17.53 -0.33
CA ASN A 98 -6.24 -17.47 -1.65
C ASN A 98 -7.29 -17.44 -2.76
N LEU A 99 -8.38 -18.19 -2.62
CA LEU A 99 -9.51 -18.14 -3.55
C LEU A 99 -10.14 -16.74 -3.59
N ALA A 100 -10.36 -16.11 -2.44
CA ALA A 100 -10.90 -14.74 -2.38
C ALA A 100 -9.99 -13.74 -3.09
N ALA A 101 -8.68 -13.81 -2.88
CA ALA A 101 -7.71 -12.93 -3.53
C ALA A 101 -7.72 -13.10 -5.06
N GLN A 102 -7.78 -14.34 -5.58
CA GLN A 102 -7.82 -14.57 -7.02
C GLN A 102 -9.15 -14.16 -7.65
N LEU A 103 -10.28 -14.41 -6.97
CA LEU A 103 -11.59 -13.96 -7.42
C LEU A 103 -11.68 -12.43 -7.47
N TYR A 104 -11.10 -11.74 -6.48
CA TYR A 104 -10.95 -10.29 -6.49
C TYR A 104 -10.16 -9.82 -7.72
N ALA A 105 -9.02 -10.47 -8.02
CA ALA A 105 -8.20 -10.12 -9.19
C ALA A 105 -8.93 -10.32 -10.53
N GLN A 106 -9.95 -11.20 -10.57
CA GLN A 106 -10.82 -11.42 -11.71
C GLN A 106 -12.07 -10.50 -11.72
N GLY A 107 -12.24 -9.63 -10.73
CA GLY A 107 -13.42 -8.75 -10.59
C GLY A 107 -14.66 -9.45 -10.01
N HIS A 108 -14.55 -10.69 -9.55
CA HIS A 108 -15.65 -11.46 -8.96
C HIS A 108 -15.83 -11.10 -7.46
N PHE A 109 -16.18 -9.84 -7.18
CA PHE A 109 -16.17 -9.29 -5.81
C PHE A 109 -17.13 -9.98 -4.84
N ALA A 110 -18.32 -10.39 -5.29
CA ALA A 110 -19.30 -11.05 -4.43
C ALA A 110 -18.82 -12.42 -3.91
N ASP A 111 -18.22 -13.22 -4.80
CA ASP A 111 -17.62 -14.50 -4.41
C ASP A 111 -16.37 -14.29 -3.56
N ALA A 112 -15.53 -13.31 -3.92
CA ALA A 112 -14.36 -12.95 -3.13
C ALA A 112 -14.74 -12.59 -1.69
N LEU A 113 -15.79 -11.77 -1.52
CA LEU A 113 -16.33 -11.38 -0.23
C LEU A 113 -16.78 -12.61 0.57
N ARG A 114 -17.58 -13.48 -0.05
CA ARG A 114 -18.05 -14.73 0.57
C ARG A 114 -16.89 -15.59 1.08
N HIS A 115 -15.89 -15.84 0.24
CA HIS A 115 -14.74 -16.68 0.62
C HIS A 115 -13.88 -16.03 1.72
N ALA A 116 -13.65 -14.72 1.66
CA ALA A 116 -12.91 -14.00 2.71
C ALA A 116 -13.67 -14.01 4.06
N THR A 117 -14.99 -13.81 4.05
CA THR A 117 -15.83 -13.96 5.26
C THR A 117 -15.82 -15.39 5.79
N THR A 118 -15.86 -16.40 4.91
CA THR A 118 -15.74 -17.80 5.33
C THR A 118 -14.39 -18.09 6.00
N ALA A 119 -13.28 -17.58 5.45
CA ALA A 119 -11.97 -17.74 6.07
C ALA A 119 -11.94 -17.18 7.51
N ILE A 120 -12.48 -15.97 7.72
CA ILE A 120 -12.58 -15.37 9.07
C ILE A 120 -13.49 -16.19 9.98
N SER A 121 -14.60 -16.74 9.47
CA SER A 121 -15.49 -17.57 10.30
C SER A 121 -14.82 -18.87 10.77
N GLN A 122 -13.87 -19.40 10.00
CA GLN A 122 -13.14 -20.63 10.32
C GLN A 122 -11.90 -20.35 11.18
N ASP A 123 -11.24 -19.22 10.93
CA ASP A 123 -10.08 -18.72 11.66
C ASP A 123 -10.25 -17.21 11.90
N PRO A 124 -10.84 -16.81 13.05
CA PRO A 124 -11.10 -15.42 13.38
C PRO A 124 -9.86 -14.54 13.51
N ASP A 125 -8.66 -15.13 13.59
CA ASP A 125 -7.39 -14.44 13.69
C ASP A 125 -6.65 -14.33 12.34
N ASN A 126 -7.21 -14.87 11.25
CA ASN A 126 -6.58 -14.89 9.93
C ASN A 126 -6.39 -13.49 9.34
N ILE A 127 -5.18 -12.96 9.46
CA ILE A 127 -4.84 -11.59 9.03
C ILE A 127 -5.02 -11.37 7.52
N HIS A 128 -4.74 -12.39 6.71
CA HIS A 128 -4.86 -12.32 5.26
C HIS A 128 -6.32 -12.24 4.82
N ALA A 129 -7.23 -12.87 5.55
CA ALA A 129 -8.66 -12.77 5.31
C ALA A 129 -9.21 -11.35 5.59
N TYR A 130 -8.79 -10.72 6.69
CA TYR A 130 -9.14 -9.31 6.96
C TYR A 130 -8.57 -8.36 5.92
N TYR A 131 -7.31 -8.58 5.50
CA TYR A 131 -6.69 -7.81 4.42
C TYR A 131 -7.48 -7.90 3.12
N ASN A 132 -7.91 -9.11 2.75
CA ASN A 132 -8.75 -9.33 1.57
C ASN A 132 -10.09 -8.60 1.71
N LEU A 133 -10.78 -8.73 2.85
CA LEU A 133 -12.02 -7.99 3.09
C LEU A 133 -11.85 -6.48 2.97
N ASN A 134 -10.81 -5.91 3.61
CA ASN A 134 -10.50 -4.49 3.49
C ASN A 134 -10.34 -4.10 2.02
N THR A 135 -9.54 -4.85 1.25
CA THR A 135 -9.31 -4.56 -0.17
C THR A 135 -10.59 -4.67 -1.01
N ILE A 136 -11.42 -5.70 -0.77
CA ILE A 136 -12.68 -5.91 -1.49
C ILE A 136 -13.68 -4.79 -1.19
N TYR A 137 -13.88 -4.42 0.07
CA TYR A 137 -14.79 -3.33 0.44
C TYR A 137 -14.37 -2.00 -0.16
N ARG A 138 -13.05 -1.71 -0.18
CA ARG A 138 -12.53 -0.49 -0.83
C ARG A 138 -12.82 -0.48 -2.34
N ALA A 139 -12.60 -1.59 -3.04
CA ALA A 139 -12.90 -1.69 -4.47
C ALA A 139 -14.41 -1.57 -4.79
N LEU A 140 -15.27 -1.90 -3.83
CA LEU A 140 -16.73 -1.70 -3.92
C LEU A 140 -17.17 -0.28 -3.52
N GLY A 141 -16.23 0.64 -3.23
CA GLY A 141 -16.53 1.99 -2.75
C GLY A 141 -17.06 2.05 -1.30
N GLN A 142 -16.98 0.95 -0.56
CA GLN A 142 -17.45 0.85 0.84
C GLN A 142 -16.31 1.14 1.82
N GLN A 143 -15.71 2.33 1.68
CA GLN A 143 -14.52 2.75 2.44
C GLN A 143 -14.78 2.77 3.96
N ASP A 144 -15.93 3.27 4.39
CA ASP A 144 -16.29 3.33 5.82
C ASP A 144 -16.33 1.94 6.46
N VAL A 145 -16.84 0.95 5.72
CA VAL A 145 -16.91 -0.45 6.19
C VAL A 145 -15.50 -1.04 6.30
N ALA A 146 -14.65 -0.79 5.30
CA ALA A 146 -13.26 -1.23 5.31
C ALA A 146 -12.48 -0.66 6.51
N VAL A 147 -12.65 0.63 6.80
CA VAL A 147 -12.02 1.32 7.93
C VAL A 147 -12.55 0.79 9.27
N GLU A 148 -13.87 0.67 9.42
CA GLU A 148 -14.50 0.18 10.65
C GLU A 148 -14.10 -1.26 10.98
N LEU A 149 -14.01 -2.13 9.96
CA LEU A 149 -13.54 -3.51 10.11
C LEU A 149 -12.09 -3.56 10.64
N CYS A 150 -11.18 -2.80 10.04
CA CYS A 150 -9.78 -2.73 10.48
C CYS A 150 -9.69 -2.19 11.91
N TRP A 151 -10.48 -1.18 12.26
CA TRP A 151 -10.48 -0.65 13.62
C TRP A 151 -10.96 -1.64 14.66
N LYS A 152 -12.07 -2.34 14.41
CA LYS A 152 -12.56 -3.39 15.31
C LYS A 152 -11.49 -4.44 15.59
N ARG A 153 -10.74 -4.83 14.56
CA ARG A 153 -9.64 -5.80 14.70
C ARG A 153 -8.48 -5.25 15.54
N ILE A 154 -8.03 -4.02 15.27
CA ILE A 154 -6.98 -3.37 16.06
C ILE A 154 -7.39 -3.27 17.52
N LEU A 155 -8.59 -2.77 17.81
CA LEU A 155 -9.08 -2.61 19.18
C LEU A 155 -9.23 -3.97 19.90
N SER A 156 -9.73 -4.99 19.19
CA SER A 156 -9.81 -6.35 19.73
C SER A 156 -8.45 -6.92 20.10
N ALA A 157 -7.39 -6.60 19.33
CA ALA A 157 -6.04 -7.05 19.61
C ALA A 157 -5.36 -6.26 20.73
N LEU A 158 -5.80 -5.01 20.98
CA LEU A 158 -5.19 -4.14 21.99
C LEU A 158 -5.65 -4.46 23.42
N LEU A 159 -6.74 -5.21 23.64
CA LEU A 159 -7.28 -5.74 24.91
C LEU A 159 -7.40 -4.78 26.12
N GLN A 160 -7.00 -3.51 25.99
CA GLN A 160 -7.09 -2.54 27.07
C GLN A 160 -8.46 -1.85 27.05
N PRO A 161 -9.23 -1.88 28.16
CA PRO A 161 -10.58 -1.31 28.24
C PRO A 161 -10.66 0.19 27.88
N THR A 162 -9.53 0.89 27.94
CA THR A 162 -9.42 2.33 27.74
C THR A 162 -9.08 2.74 26.31
N THR A 163 -8.70 1.80 25.43
CA THR A 163 -8.28 2.15 24.08
C THR A 163 -9.50 2.38 23.20
N SER A 164 -9.86 3.65 22.98
CA SER A 164 -10.82 4.06 21.97
C SER A 164 -10.15 4.16 20.60
N ARG A 165 -10.95 4.09 19.53
CA ARG A 165 -10.51 4.43 18.18
C ARG A 165 -9.86 5.82 18.19
N LEU A 166 -8.61 5.90 17.74
CA LEU A 166 -7.98 7.20 17.51
C LEU A 166 -8.72 7.88 16.36
N VAL A 167 -9.27 9.06 16.65
CA VAL A 167 -9.95 9.90 15.69
C VAL A 167 -9.26 11.25 15.70
N LEU A 168 -8.61 11.58 14.59
CA LEU A 168 -8.01 12.88 14.39
C LEU A 168 -8.99 13.74 13.62
N SER A 169 -9.39 14.81 14.27
CA SER A 169 -10.17 15.87 13.68
C SER A 169 -9.36 17.16 13.73
N ARG A 170 -9.71 18.09 12.85
CA ARG A 170 -9.18 19.45 12.89
C ARG A 170 -9.31 19.97 14.33
N PRO A 171 -8.21 20.41 14.97
CA PRO A 171 -8.30 21.07 16.26
C PRO A 171 -9.37 22.15 16.20
N HIS A 172 -10.28 22.23 17.18
CA HIS A 172 -11.22 23.35 17.26
C HIS A 172 -10.42 24.64 17.16
N ASP A 173 -10.73 25.47 16.16
CA ASP A 173 -9.93 26.61 15.74
C ASP A 173 -9.50 27.46 16.93
N GLN A 174 -8.30 27.19 17.46
CA GLN A 174 -7.44 28.30 17.82
C GLN A 174 -7.10 28.90 16.47
N GLN A 175 -7.60 30.12 16.22
CA GLN A 175 -7.25 30.86 15.01
C GLN A 175 -5.76 30.64 14.74
N PRO A 176 -5.36 30.27 13.51
CA PRO A 176 -3.93 30.24 13.22
C PRO A 176 -3.39 31.58 13.68
N GLU A 177 -2.41 31.55 14.59
CA GLU A 177 -1.72 32.77 15.02
C GLU A 177 -1.39 33.54 13.75
N VAL A 178 -1.60 34.87 13.75
CA VAL A 178 -1.31 35.69 12.58
C VAL A 178 0.20 35.59 12.31
N VAL A 179 0.60 34.62 11.50
CA VAL A 179 2.01 34.35 11.20
C VAL A 179 2.45 35.39 10.18
N THR A 180 3.12 36.43 10.67
CA THR A 180 3.59 37.56 9.86
C THR A 180 4.72 37.18 8.91
N HIS A 181 5.40 36.05 9.17
CA HIS A 181 6.38 35.44 8.27
C HIS A 181 6.29 33.90 8.35
N VAL A 182 5.69 33.28 7.33
CA VAL A 182 5.59 31.81 7.26
C VAL A 182 6.93 31.26 6.79
N HIS A 183 7.68 30.64 7.68
CA HIS A 183 8.77 29.73 7.31
C HIS A 183 8.19 28.32 7.24
N ILE A 184 8.44 27.60 6.14
CA ILE A 184 7.94 26.23 5.98
C ILE A 184 9.07 25.20 6.09
N THR A 185 8.72 24.00 6.53
CA THR A 185 9.63 22.85 6.42
C THR A 185 9.16 21.94 5.30
N VAL A 186 10.01 21.74 4.30
CA VAL A 186 9.82 20.73 3.26
C VAL A 186 10.57 19.48 3.68
N VAL A 187 9.90 18.33 3.70
CA VAL A 187 10.48 17.05 4.13
C VAL A 187 10.28 15.97 3.08
N CYS A 188 11.31 15.15 2.88
CA CYS A 188 11.22 13.91 2.11
C CYS A 188 11.81 12.75 2.90
N VAL A 189 11.51 11.53 2.47
CA VAL A 189 11.99 10.30 3.12
C VAL A 189 12.71 9.45 2.07
N LYS A 190 13.98 9.13 2.34
CA LYS A 190 14.83 8.21 1.55
C LYS A 190 15.15 6.99 2.40
N TRP A 191 15.00 5.79 1.85
CA TRP A 191 15.42 4.57 2.54
C TRP A 191 15.87 3.49 1.56
N GLY A 192 16.81 2.67 1.99
CA GLY A 192 17.38 1.58 1.20
C GLY A 192 18.00 2.07 -0.11
N VAL A 193 17.94 1.20 -1.12
CA VAL A 193 18.67 1.37 -2.40
C VAL A 193 17.78 1.74 -3.58
N LYS A 194 16.45 1.84 -3.38
CA LYS A 194 15.51 2.10 -4.48
C LYS A 194 15.74 3.49 -5.10
N TYR A 195 15.97 4.50 -4.25
CA TYR A 195 16.23 5.87 -4.66
C TYR A 195 17.55 6.33 -4.06
N GLY A 196 18.51 6.69 -4.92
CA GLY A 196 19.81 7.22 -4.50
C GLY A 196 19.75 8.67 -4.03
N ALA A 197 20.85 9.19 -3.49
CA ALA A 197 20.94 10.58 -3.03
C ALA A 197 20.66 11.62 -4.13
N ASP A 198 20.90 11.28 -5.40
CA ASP A 198 20.60 12.14 -6.53
C ASP A 198 19.11 12.53 -6.61
N TYR A 199 18.19 11.63 -6.23
CA TYR A 199 16.77 11.95 -6.16
C TYR A 199 16.48 13.03 -5.11
N VAL A 200 17.09 12.91 -3.94
CA VAL A 200 16.95 13.90 -2.86
C VAL A 200 17.49 15.26 -3.31
N ASN A 201 18.65 15.26 -3.95
CA ASN A 201 19.31 16.48 -4.45
C ASN A 201 18.50 17.15 -5.57
N LYS A 202 17.90 16.37 -6.47
CA LYS A 202 17.00 16.89 -7.53
C LYS A 202 15.71 17.45 -6.95
N LEU A 203 15.10 16.75 -6.00
CA LEU A 203 13.90 17.22 -5.32
C LEU A 203 14.17 18.55 -4.60
N TYR A 204 15.28 18.65 -3.85
CA TYR A 204 15.71 19.91 -3.22
C TYR A 204 15.90 21.04 -4.22
N ARG A 205 16.64 20.81 -5.31
CA ARG A 205 16.88 21.83 -6.34
C ARG A 205 15.61 22.28 -7.02
N GLY A 206 14.68 21.35 -7.26
CA GLY A 206 13.35 21.65 -7.76
C GLY A 206 12.55 22.52 -6.80
N VAL A 207 12.50 22.19 -5.50
CA VAL A 207 11.87 23.05 -4.48
C VAL A 207 12.52 24.44 -4.47
N ALA A 208 13.84 24.52 -4.42
CA ALA A 208 14.56 25.80 -4.42
C ALA A 208 14.31 26.63 -5.69
N ARG A 209 14.05 25.98 -6.83
CA ARG A 209 13.72 26.63 -8.11
C ARG A 209 12.30 27.16 -8.12
N HIS A 210 11.35 26.45 -7.55
CA HIS A 210 9.91 26.73 -7.69
C HIS A 210 9.24 27.35 -6.46
N LEU A 211 9.90 27.34 -5.30
CA LEU A 211 9.45 28.03 -4.09
C LEU A 211 10.32 29.27 -3.88
N LYS A 212 9.77 30.45 -4.19
CA LYS A 212 10.55 31.72 -4.21
C LYS A 212 10.06 32.74 -3.21
N SER A 213 8.76 32.75 -2.92
CA SER A 213 8.15 33.78 -2.08
C SER A 213 8.19 33.42 -0.59
N VAL A 214 8.41 32.15 -0.26
CA VAL A 214 8.36 31.63 1.11
C VAL A 214 9.71 31.03 1.50
N PRO A 215 10.37 31.52 2.57
CA PRO A 215 11.54 30.88 3.14
C PRO A 215 11.23 29.44 3.56
N PHE A 216 12.17 28.53 3.30
CA PHE A 216 12.01 27.13 3.66
C PHE A 216 13.28 26.50 4.23
N THR A 217 13.09 25.46 5.04
CA THR A 217 14.11 24.47 5.35
C THR A 217 13.77 23.19 4.61
N PHE A 218 14.74 22.60 3.92
CA PHE A 218 14.57 21.29 3.31
C PHE A 218 15.22 20.22 4.18
N CYS A 219 14.47 19.17 4.49
CA CYS A 219 14.89 18.09 5.35
C CYS A 219 14.75 16.74 4.64
N CYS A 220 15.78 15.90 4.72
CA CYS A 220 15.71 14.52 4.27
C CYS A 220 15.83 13.59 5.47
N LEU A 221 14.81 12.75 5.70
CA LEU A 221 14.91 11.63 6.63
C LEU A 221 15.51 10.45 5.88
N THR A 222 16.67 9.96 6.31
CA THR A 222 17.37 8.88 5.59
C THR A 222 18.06 7.88 6.51
N ASP A 223 18.20 6.64 6.04
CA ASP A 223 19.04 5.61 6.63
C ASP A 223 20.52 5.72 6.19
N ASP A 224 20.75 6.33 5.02
CA ASP A 224 22.05 6.55 4.43
C ASP A 224 22.17 7.99 3.88
N PRO A 225 23.03 8.85 4.47
CA PRO A 225 23.21 10.24 4.07
C PRO A 225 24.21 10.43 2.91
N ALA A 226 24.90 9.36 2.47
CA ALA A 226 25.99 9.48 1.52
C ALA A 226 25.54 10.12 0.20
N GLY A 227 26.25 11.16 -0.24
CA GLY A 227 25.99 11.87 -1.50
C GLY A 227 24.84 12.89 -1.45
N ILE A 228 24.17 13.08 -0.31
CA ILE A 228 23.18 14.14 -0.14
C ILE A 228 23.90 15.50 0.02
N ALA A 229 23.38 16.54 -0.65
CA ALA A 229 23.95 17.89 -0.67
C ALA A 229 24.01 18.51 0.75
N GLN A 230 25.01 19.35 1.01
CA GLN A 230 25.28 19.90 2.35
C GLN A 230 24.22 20.91 2.81
N GLU A 231 23.51 21.52 1.86
CA GLU A 231 22.42 22.46 2.09
C GLU A 231 21.15 21.77 2.62
N ILE A 232 21.07 20.44 2.48
CA ILE A 232 19.93 19.65 2.91
C ILE A 232 20.13 19.24 4.37
N ASN A 233 19.14 19.55 5.20
CA ASN A 233 19.15 19.10 6.59
C ASN A 233 18.89 17.59 6.65
N VAL A 234 19.93 16.80 6.89
CA VAL A 234 19.78 15.34 6.97
C VAL A 234 19.49 14.91 8.40
N ARG A 235 18.44 14.10 8.56
CA ARG A 235 18.09 13.45 9.83
C ARG A 235 18.09 11.95 9.66
N GLN A 236 18.64 11.26 10.64
CA GLN A 236 18.66 9.80 10.64
C GLN A 236 17.25 9.25 10.88
N LEU A 237 16.81 8.30 10.04
CA LEU A 237 15.59 7.53 10.30
C LEU A 237 15.74 6.71 11.59
N GLU A 238 14.70 6.73 12.42
CA GLU A 238 14.57 5.87 13.58
C GLU A 238 14.43 4.40 13.15
N LEU A 239 15.03 3.51 13.93
CA LEU A 239 14.92 2.07 13.73
C LEU A 239 13.48 1.59 14.04
N GLY A 240 13.07 0.48 13.42
CA GLY A 240 11.78 -0.17 13.70
C GLY A 240 10.72 0.00 12.61
N TRP A 241 10.92 0.96 11.70
CA TRP A 241 10.07 1.13 10.53
C TRP A 241 10.62 0.38 9.31
N VAL A 242 9.73 -0.11 8.44
CA VAL A 242 10.11 -0.87 7.23
C VAL A 242 9.38 -0.37 5.99
N GLY A 243 10.11 -0.30 4.88
CA GLY A 243 9.54 0.05 3.58
C GLY A 243 8.78 1.39 3.62
N TRP A 244 7.53 1.37 3.15
CA TRP A 244 6.71 2.58 3.00
C TRP A 244 6.28 3.18 4.33
N TRP A 245 6.38 2.42 5.43
CA TRP A 245 6.06 2.91 6.76
C TRP A 245 7.07 3.93 7.30
N ASN A 246 8.25 4.04 6.68
CA ASN A 246 9.20 5.11 7.00
C ASN A 246 8.58 6.51 6.84
N LYS A 247 7.55 6.68 5.99
CA LYS A 247 6.82 7.94 5.87
C LYS A 247 6.16 8.39 7.17
N ALA A 248 5.76 7.47 8.06
CA ALA A 248 5.15 7.83 9.34
C ALA A 248 6.06 8.74 10.19
N GLN A 249 7.38 8.60 10.04
CA GLN A 249 8.37 9.36 10.80
C GLN A 249 8.35 10.87 10.51
N VAL A 250 7.73 11.32 9.42
CA VAL A 250 7.53 12.77 9.17
C VAL A 250 6.65 13.43 10.24
N PHE A 251 5.94 12.63 11.04
CA PHE A 251 5.13 13.08 12.17
C PHE A 251 5.81 12.83 13.53
N SER A 252 7.05 12.31 13.55
CA SER A 252 7.73 11.99 14.80
C SER A 252 8.11 13.27 15.58
N PRO A 253 7.74 13.36 16.87
CA PRO A 253 8.11 14.50 17.70
C PRO A 253 9.61 14.60 17.96
N SER A 254 10.38 13.51 17.75
CA SER A 254 11.84 13.49 17.97
C SER A 254 12.61 14.44 17.06
N PHE A 255 12.05 14.78 15.89
CA PHE A 255 12.65 15.74 14.96
C PHE A 255 12.31 17.19 15.28
N GLY A 256 11.42 17.45 16.25
CA GLY A 256 11.11 18.79 16.74
C GLY A 256 10.41 19.69 15.72
N TRP A 257 9.55 19.10 14.86
CA TRP A 257 8.80 19.84 13.84
C TRP A 257 7.95 20.95 14.44
N ARG A 258 7.88 22.09 13.73
CA ARG A 258 7.06 23.24 14.11
C ARG A 258 6.51 23.92 12.87
N GLY A 259 5.28 24.41 12.98
CA GLY A 259 4.66 25.21 11.93
C GLY A 259 4.23 24.38 10.72
N ARG A 260 4.25 25.02 9.55
CA ARG A 260 3.76 24.45 8.30
C ARG A 260 4.77 23.46 7.71
N MET A 261 4.27 22.29 7.36
CA MET A 261 5.03 21.18 6.78
C MET A 261 4.53 20.87 5.37
N LEU A 262 5.46 20.57 4.46
CA LEU A 262 5.18 19.98 3.15
C LEU A 262 5.98 18.69 3.00
N TYR A 263 5.35 17.64 2.53
CA TYR A 263 5.99 16.39 2.16
C TYR A 263 5.88 16.16 0.66
N PHE A 264 6.97 15.67 0.06
CA PHE A 264 6.99 15.18 -1.31
C PHE A 264 7.69 13.82 -1.38
N ASP A 265 7.09 12.89 -2.11
CA ASP A 265 7.79 11.68 -2.54
C ASP A 265 8.96 12.04 -3.45
N LEU A 266 10.02 11.24 -3.39
CA LEU A 266 11.28 11.48 -4.11
C LEU A 266 11.13 11.52 -5.63
N ASP A 267 10.09 10.89 -6.16
CA ASP A 267 9.77 10.83 -7.58
C ASP A 267 8.76 11.92 -8.01
N THR A 268 8.66 13.02 -7.27
CA THR A 268 7.91 14.21 -7.68
C THR A 268 8.78 15.14 -8.53
N VAL A 269 8.22 15.67 -9.63
CA VAL A 269 8.86 16.66 -10.49
C VAL A 269 8.07 17.97 -10.42
N PHE A 270 8.78 19.09 -10.25
CA PHE A 270 8.17 20.42 -10.19
C PHE A 270 8.28 21.12 -11.54
N VAL A 271 7.20 21.75 -11.97
CA VAL A 271 7.03 22.34 -13.30
C VAL A 271 6.44 23.76 -13.26
N GLY A 272 6.16 24.29 -12.06
CA GLY A 272 5.66 25.64 -11.84
C GLY A 272 5.76 26.06 -10.37
N SER A 273 5.35 27.28 -10.03
CA SER A 273 5.49 27.80 -8.66
C SER A 273 4.81 26.91 -7.60
N LEU A 274 5.47 26.78 -6.45
CA LEU A 274 4.98 26.07 -5.26
C LEU A 274 4.41 27.02 -4.19
N ASP A 275 4.40 28.33 -4.43
CA ASP A 275 4.07 29.32 -3.41
C ASP A 275 2.62 29.14 -2.89
N ASP A 276 1.67 28.83 -3.77
CA ASP A 276 0.26 28.57 -3.40
C ASP A 276 0.10 27.36 -2.47
N LEU A 277 0.84 26.29 -2.73
CA LEU A 277 0.83 25.08 -1.92
C LEU A 277 1.57 25.28 -0.58
N ALA A 278 2.66 26.06 -0.60
CA ALA A 278 3.36 26.47 0.61
C ALA A 278 2.51 27.34 1.54
N MET A 279 1.64 28.18 0.95
CA MET A 279 0.70 29.03 1.67
C MET A 279 -0.64 28.36 1.97
N TYR A 280 -0.76 27.03 1.76
CA TYR A 280 -1.95 26.27 2.09
C TYR A 280 -2.43 26.54 3.53
N ALA A 281 -3.66 27.02 3.64
CA ALA A 281 -4.24 27.46 4.91
C ALA A 281 -4.94 26.33 5.69
N GLY A 282 -5.24 25.20 5.05
CA GLY A 282 -5.92 24.08 5.69
C GLY A 282 -5.05 23.38 6.75
N TRP A 283 -5.69 22.54 7.55
CA TRP A 283 -5.02 21.83 8.65
C TRP A 283 -4.19 20.66 8.15
N PHE A 284 -4.78 19.81 7.31
CA PHE A 284 -4.15 18.65 6.70
C PHE A 284 -4.68 18.49 5.28
N GLY A 285 -3.78 18.32 4.31
CA GLY A 285 -4.09 18.13 2.90
C GLY A 285 -3.31 16.96 2.32
N THR A 286 -3.97 16.16 1.49
CA THR A 286 -3.40 14.99 0.81
C THR A 286 -4.00 14.84 -0.59
N LEU A 287 -3.52 13.86 -1.35
CA LEU A 287 -4.02 13.58 -2.69
C LEU A 287 -5.13 12.54 -2.63
N GLU A 288 -6.13 12.64 -3.48
CA GLU A 288 -7.03 11.51 -3.76
C GLU A 288 -6.40 10.53 -4.75
N THR A 289 -6.80 9.25 -4.67
CA THR A 289 -6.39 8.22 -5.62
C THR A 289 -7.07 8.35 -6.98
N ASP A 290 -8.25 8.95 -7.04
CA ASP A 290 -9.11 8.92 -8.23
C ASP A 290 -8.54 9.74 -9.40
N ALA A 291 -7.70 10.74 -9.10
CA ALA A 291 -6.93 11.52 -10.07
C ALA A 291 -5.58 10.87 -10.47
N MET A 292 -5.31 9.64 -10.01
CA MET A 292 -4.06 8.92 -10.24
C MET A 292 -4.38 7.58 -10.93
N GLU A 293 -4.35 7.51 -12.27
CA GLU A 293 -4.74 6.31 -13.06
C GLU A 293 -4.11 5.00 -12.58
N ASN A 294 -2.90 5.10 -12.04
CA ASN A 294 -2.10 3.97 -11.60
C ASN A 294 -2.43 3.47 -10.19
N GLU A 295 -3.24 4.22 -9.42
CA GLU A 295 -3.87 3.73 -8.21
C GLU A 295 -5.09 2.88 -8.61
N ARG A 296 -4.94 1.55 -8.58
CA ARG A 296 -6.00 0.57 -8.93
C ARG A 296 -7.18 0.55 -7.94
N ARG A 297 -7.42 1.63 -7.22
CA ARG A 297 -8.36 1.78 -6.09
C ARG A 297 -9.12 3.08 -6.29
N VAL A 298 -10.44 2.98 -6.19
CA VAL A 298 -11.34 4.14 -6.16
C VAL A 298 -11.61 4.52 -4.71
N GLY A 299 -11.66 5.81 -4.41
CA GLY A 299 -12.11 6.33 -3.11
C GLY A 299 -11.12 6.15 -1.96
N GLY A 300 -9.88 6.62 -2.12
CA GLY A 300 -8.87 6.66 -1.06
C GLY A 300 -7.92 7.83 -1.18
N ILE A 301 -6.84 7.79 -0.40
CA ILE A 301 -5.81 8.83 -0.42
C ILE A 301 -4.47 8.31 -0.93
N ASN A 302 -3.62 9.23 -1.36
CA ASN A 302 -2.25 9.01 -1.77
C ASN A 302 -1.32 10.00 -1.04
N SER A 303 -0.27 9.46 -0.41
CA SER A 303 0.68 10.23 0.40
C SER A 303 1.88 10.80 -0.37
N SER A 304 1.85 10.84 -1.70
CA SER A 304 2.97 11.37 -2.49
C SER A 304 3.16 12.87 -2.29
N VAL A 305 2.08 13.59 -1.99
CA VAL A 305 2.14 14.97 -1.50
C VAL A 305 1.26 15.09 -0.27
N MET A 306 1.82 15.65 0.80
CA MET A 306 1.05 15.97 2.01
C MET A 306 1.42 17.37 2.49
N THR A 307 0.46 18.07 3.05
CA THR A 307 0.67 19.35 3.75
C THR A 307 -0.07 19.31 5.07
N TRP A 308 0.58 19.76 6.13
CA TRP A 308 -0.04 19.78 7.46
C TRP A 308 0.57 20.84 8.34
N HIS A 309 -0.08 21.11 9.46
CA HIS A 309 0.53 21.86 10.55
C HIS A 309 1.09 20.89 11.58
N ALA A 310 2.39 21.00 11.90
CA ALA A 310 3.01 20.20 12.95
C ALA A 310 2.46 20.65 14.32
N ASP A 311 1.67 19.78 14.94
CA ASP A 311 0.92 20.06 16.17
C ASP A 311 0.75 18.79 17.02
N LYS A 312 0.11 18.95 18.19
CA LYS A 312 -0.15 17.83 19.11
C LYS A 312 -1.04 16.73 18.51
N ALA A 313 -1.90 17.05 17.54
CA ALA A 313 -2.77 16.06 16.91
C ALA A 313 -1.97 15.11 16.01
N THR A 314 -1.08 15.68 15.18
CA THR A 314 -0.18 14.89 14.33
C THR A 314 0.90 14.14 15.13
N GLU A 315 1.38 14.69 16.24
CA GLU A 315 2.21 13.95 17.21
C GLU A 315 1.46 12.74 17.79
N ALA A 316 0.20 12.93 18.23
CA ALA A 316 -0.61 11.84 18.78
C ALA A 316 -0.87 10.72 17.76
N MET A 317 -1.05 11.08 16.48
CA MET A 317 -1.12 10.14 15.36
C MET A 317 0.10 9.22 15.31
N TYR A 318 1.30 9.83 15.32
CA TYR A 318 2.55 9.10 15.27
C TYR A 318 2.72 8.22 16.49
N MET A 319 2.51 8.77 17.69
CA MET A 319 2.71 8.05 18.93
C MET A 319 1.81 6.82 19.03
N PHE A 320 0.54 6.94 18.63
CA PHE A 320 -0.35 5.78 18.59
C PHE A 320 0.16 4.72 17.61
N LEU A 321 0.51 5.12 16.38
CA LEU A 321 0.99 4.17 15.37
C LEU A 321 2.27 3.49 15.83
N HIS A 322 3.25 4.27 16.31
CA HIS A 322 4.53 3.79 16.78
C HIS A 322 4.40 2.79 17.93
N THR A 323 3.59 3.11 18.95
CA THR A 323 3.36 2.21 20.10
C THR A 323 2.63 0.92 19.70
N ASN A 324 1.78 0.97 18.68
CA ASN A 324 0.89 -0.15 18.31
C ASN A 324 1.22 -0.77 16.95
N PHE A 325 2.41 -0.48 16.39
CA PHE A 325 2.73 -0.78 15.00
C PHE A 325 2.61 -2.27 14.66
N ALA A 326 3.06 -3.14 15.56
CA ALA A 326 2.98 -4.59 15.36
C ALA A 326 1.55 -5.07 15.11
N ILE A 327 0.56 -4.47 15.79
CA ILE A 327 -0.85 -4.80 15.63
C ILE A 327 -1.41 -4.12 14.36
N VAL A 328 -1.14 -2.82 14.18
CA VAL A 328 -1.65 -2.06 13.03
C VAL A 328 -1.19 -2.67 11.70
N ALA A 329 0.09 -3.03 11.62
CA ALA A 329 0.69 -3.63 10.43
C ALA A 329 0.15 -5.02 10.10
N THR A 330 -0.55 -5.69 11.02
CA THR A 330 -1.26 -6.95 10.71
C THR A 330 -2.57 -6.73 9.94
N CYS A 331 -3.16 -5.54 10.06
CA CYS A 331 -4.50 -5.24 9.53
C CYS A 331 -4.46 -4.44 8.22
N ILE A 332 -3.42 -3.63 8.02
CA ILE A 332 -3.23 -2.79 6.84
C ILE A 332 -1.77 -2.79 6.38
N TYR A 333 -1.54 -2.59 5.08
CA TYR A 333 -0.24 -2.84 4.46
C TYR A 333 0.58 -1.59 4.12
N LYS A 334 -0.06 -0.42 3.99
CA LYS A 334 0.60 0.83 3.59
C LYS A 334 0.18 2.01 4.45
N PHE A 335 1.06 3.00 4.50
CA PHE A 335 0.87 4.23 5.27
C PHE A 335 -0.39 5.02 4.87
N ASP A 336 -0.76 5.05 3.59
CA ASP A 336 -1.97 5.77 3.14
C ASP A 336 -3.24 5.22 3.80
N HIS A 337 -3.32 3.89 3.97
CA HIS A 337 -4.45 3.27 4.64
C HIS A 337 -4.51 3.66 6.12
N TRP A 338 -3.34 3.82 6.75
CA TRP A 338 -3.30 4.27 8.13
C TRP A 338 -3.87 5.69 8.24
N LEU A 339 -3.46 6.58 7.35
CA LEU A 339 -3.99 7.95 7.30
C LEU A 339 -5.52 7.96 7.08
N GLU A 340 -6.05 7.15 6.17
CA GLU A 340 -7.52 7.00 5.96
C GLU A 340 -8.25 6.55 7.22
N MET A 341 -7.61 5.75 8.06
CA MET A 341 -8.21 5.24 9.28
C MET A 341 -8.33 6.30 10.38
N VAL A 342 -7.31 7.16 10.51
CA VAL A 342 -7.20 8.15 11.60
C VAL A 342 -7.70 9.53 11.22
N LEU A 343 -7.62 9.93 9.95
CA LEU A 343 -8.08 11.24 9.48
C LEU A 343 -9.58 11.23 9.20
N GLN A 344 -10.37 11.92 10.03
CA GLN A 344 -11.80 12.15 9.74
C GLN A 344 -12.05 13.35 8.84
N ARG A 345 -11.17 14.35 8.88
CA ARG A 345 -11.27 15.58 8.07
C ARG A 345 -9.90 15.90 7.51
N HIS A 346 -9.83 16.01 6.19
CA HIS A 346 -8.66 16.44 5.44
C HIS A 346 -9.16 17.09 4.15
N ASP A 347 -8.40 18.03 3.60
CA ASP A 347 -8.72 18.58 2.29
C ASP A 347 -8.03 17.75 1.20
N ILE A 348 -8.72 17.59 0.07
CA ILE A 348 -8.15 17.00 -1.13
C ILE A 348 -7.46 18.11 -1.92
N LEU A 349 -6.15 17.99 -2.10
CA LEU A 349 -5.37 19.04 -2.75
C LEU A 349 -5.75 19.27 -4.21
N GLN A 350 -6.23 18.23 -4.92
CA GLN A 350 -6.75 18.39 -6.27
C GLN A 350 -8.02 19.26 -6.31
N VAL A 351 -8.83 19.28 -5.25
CA VAL A 351 -10.00 20.16 -5.13
C VAL A 351 -9.58 21.58 -4.80
N GLN A 352 -8.58 21.75 -3.94
CA GLN A 352 -8.05 23.07 -3.56
C GLN A 352 -7.23 23.73 -4.68
N TYR A 353 -6.53 22.93 -5.48
CA TYR A 353 -5.60 23.37 -6.52
C TYR A 353 -5.85 22.61 -7.84
N PRO A 354 -7.01 22.83 -8.49
CA PRO A 354 -7.44 22.04 -9.64
C PRO A 354 -6.45 22.12 -10.81
N GLY A 355 -6.00 20.95 -11.29
CA GLY A 355 -5.06 20.82 -12.40
C GLY A 355 -3.63 21.26 -12.09
N GLN A 356 -3.31 21.62 -10.85
CA GLN A 356 -1.94 21.97 -10.44
C GLN A 356 -1.11 20.75 -10.03
N ILE A 357 -1.78 19.71 -9.53
CA ILE A 357 -1.19 18.43 -9.14
C ILE A 357 -1.67 17.38 -10.13
N VAL A 358 -0.76 16.88 -10.97
CA VAL A 358 -1.08 15.94 -12.03
C VAL A 358 -0.19 14.70 -11.96
N GLU A 359 -0.59 13.65 -12.65
CA GLU A 359 0.13 12.38 -12.70
C GLU A 359 0.79 12.21 -14.08
N TYR A 360 1.96 11.56 -14.09
CA TYR A 360 2.74 11.43 -15.31
C TYR A 360 2.03 10.65 -16.44
N ALA A 361 1.41 9.52 -16.11
CA ALA A 361 0.79 8.61 -17.07
C ALA A 361 -0.47 9.17 -17.73
N HIS A 362 -1.31 9.93 -17.01
CA HIS A 362 -2.59 10.42 -17.55
C HIS A 362 -2.41 11.54 -18.60
N GLU A 363 -1.52 12.50 -18.35
CA GLU A 363 -1.49 13.76 -19.15
C GLU A 363 -0.09 14.29 -19.48
N CYS A 364 0.98 13.73 -18.89
CA CYS A 364 2.30 14.36 -18.95
C CYS A 364 3.34 13.56 -19.76
N GLN A 365 2.96 12.46 -20.41
CA GLN A 365 3.91 11.65 -21.19
C GLN A 365 4.49 12.37 -22.42
N VAL A 366 3.83 13.43 -22.89
CA VAL A 366 4.26 14.21 -24.06
C VAL A 366 4.57 15.66 -23.67
N GLN A 367 3.63 16.33 -23.00
CA GLN A 367 3.75 17.74 -22.60
C GLN A 367 3.11 17.93 -21.22
N VAL A 368 3.55 18.97 -20.51
CA VAL A 368 3.00 19.30 -19.19
C VAL A 368 1.78 20.22 -19.37
N PRO A 369 0.65 19.95 -18.69
CA PRO A 369 -0.49 20.86 -18.68
C PRO A 369 -0.09 22.27 -18.18
N GLN A 370 -0.61 23.33 -18.81
CA GLN A 370 -0.20 24.71 -18.52
C GLN A 370 -0.40 25.12 -17.04
N ASN A 371 -1.43 24.58 -16.39
CA ASN A 371 -1.71 24.88 -14.99
C ASN A 371 -0.95 23.99 -14.01
N ALA A 372 -0.26 22.93 -14.49
CA ALA A 372 0.47 22.03 -13.62
C ALA A 372 1.60 22.78 -12.90
N ARG A 373 1.82 22.40 -11.65
CA ARG A 373 2.89 22.89 -10.78
C ARG A 373 3.76 21.73 -10.31
N LEU A 374 3.16 20.57 -10.14
CA LEU A 374 3.86 19.34 -9.79
C LEU A 374 3.27 18.13 -10.52
N VAL A 375 4.18 17.22 -10.89
CA VAL A 375 3.89 15.96 -11.57
C VAL A 375 4.36 14.80 -10.68
N CYS A 376 3.43 13.94 -10.29
CA CYS A 376 3.71 12.76 -9.47
C CYS A 376 3.99 11.53 -10.36
N PHE A 377 4.93 10.68 -9.90
CA PHE A 377 5.28 9.42 -10.56
C PHE A 377 5.08 8.23 -9.59
N PRO A 378 3.82 7.91 -9.21
CA PRO A 378 3.54 6.92 -8.17
C PRO A 378 4.09 5.52 -8.50
N LEU A 379 4.05 5.13 -9.79
CA LEU A 379 4.57 3.85 -10.29
C LEU A 379 5.67 4.06 -11.35
N GLU A 380 5.74 3.17 -12.35
CA GLU A 380 6.71 3.23 -13.45
C GLU A 380 6.09 3.89 -14.69
N PRO A 381 6.90 4.56 -15.54
CA PRO A 381 8.35 4.78 -15.36
C PRO A 381 8.62 5.78 -14.24
N LYS A 382 9.73 5.61 -13.51
CA LYS A 382 10.25 6.67 -12.64
C LYS A 382 10.88 7.81 -13.45
N PRO A 383 11.07 9.01 -12.89
CA PRO A 383 11.56 10.18 -13.63
C PRO A 383 12.85 9.94 -14.45
N HIS A 384 13.81 9.16 -13.92
CA HIS A 384 15.03 8.78 -14.64
C HIS A 384 14.82 7.90 -15.89
N ASN A 385 13.70 7.19 -15.97
CA ASN A 385 13.33 6.35 -17.10
C ASN A 385 12.26 7.02 -17.97
N ALA A 386 11.79 8.21 -17.61
CA ALA A 386 10.81 8.94 -18.40
C ALA A 386 11.46 9.47 -19.68
N THR A 387 10.79 9.26 -20.81
CA THR A 387 11.30 9.63 -22.14
C THR A 387 10.88 11.03 -22.57
N ALA A 388 9.94 11.66 -21.85
CA ALA A 388 9.44 12.97 -22.20
C ALA A 388 10.54 14.05 -22.00
N PRO A 389 10.85 14.88 -23.02
CA PRO A 389 11.96 15.84 -22.95
C PRO A 389 11.85 16.83 -21.79
N TRP A 390 10.63 17.24 -21.44
CA TRP A 390 10.40 18.18 -20.34
C TRP A 390 10.85 17.59 -18.98
N VAL A 391 10.80 16.26 -18.79
CA VAL A 391 11.25 15.63 -17.54
C VAL A 391 12.74 15.83 -17.37
N GLN A 392 13.53 15.66 -18.44
CA GLN A 392 14.98 15.86 -18.39
C GLN A 392 15.35 17.31 -18.06
N GLN A 393 14.55 18.27 -18.55
CA GLN A 393 14.73 19.68 -18.26
C GLN A 393 14.41 20.00 -16.79
N GLU A 394 13.23 19.58 -16.32
CA GLU A 394 12.70 20.01 -15.02
C GLU A 394 13.25 19.17 -13.84
N TRP A 395 13.55 17.88 -14.07
CA TRP A 395 14.14 16.95 -13.11
C TRP A 395 15.69 16.92 -13.17
N SER A 396 16.29 18.06 -13.53
CA SER A 396 17.74 18.25 -13.63
C SER A 396 18.41 18.56 -12.31
#